data_AF-A0A3M2YJF8-F1
#
_entry.id   AF-A0A3M2YJF8-F1
#
_cell.length_a   1.000
_cell.length_b   1.000
_cell.length_c   1.000
_cell.angle_alpha   90.00
_cell.angle_beta   90.00
_cell.angle_gamma   90.00
#
_symmetry.space_group_name_H-M   'P 1'
#
loop_
_entity.id
_entity.type
_entity.pdbx_description
1 polymer ?
#
loop_
_entity_poly.entity_id
_entity_poly.type
_entity_poly.pdbx_seq_one_letter_code
_entity_poly.pdbx_strand_id
1 'polypeptide(L)' 'MAKIPEDVQSLTRYAAGIPVNAEHPKQAKALLDYLASPKAQATVQETGLDSVPR' A
#
# COMPACT_ATOMS: atom_id res chain seq x y z
N MET A 1 -8.25 11.56 -18.38
CA MET A 1 -7.76 10.47 -19.25
C MET A 1 -8.28 9.18 -18.67
N ALA A 2 -8.96 8.33 -19.45
CA ALA A 2 -9.50 7.08 -18.93
C ALA A 2 -8.37 6.06 -18.76
N LYS A 3 -8.34 5.35 -17.62
CA LYS A 3 -7.45 4.20 -17.43
C LYS A 3 -7.79 3.14 -18.49
N ILE A 4 -6.79 2.45 -19.02
CA ILE A 4 -6.99 1.29 -19.91
C ILE A 4 -7.81 0.20 -19.18
N PRO A 5 -8.50 -0.71 -19.89
CA PRO A 5 -9.30 -1.76 -19.25
C PRO A 5 -8.46 -2.60 -18.28
N GLU A 6 -9.06 -3.01 -17.17
CA GLU A 6 -8.37 -3.66 -16.03
C GLU A 6 -7.64 -4.94 -16.44
N ASP A 7 -8.24 -5.72 -17.34
CA ASP A 7 -7.70 -7.00 -17.83
C ASP A 7 -6.39 -6.85 -18.62
N VAL A 8 -6.16 -5.66 -19.20
CA VAL A 8 -4.94 -5.35 -19.96
C VAL A 8 -3.99 -4.41 -19.21
N GLN A 9 -4.29 -4.09 -17.95
CA GLN A 9 -3.39 -3.33 -17.08
C GLN A 9 -2.28 -4.21 -16.52
N SER A 10 -1.03 -3.83 -16.76
CA SER A 10 0.11 -4.37 -16.02
C SER A 10 0.21 -3.68 -14.66
N LEU A 11 -0.45 -4.25 -13.66
CA LEU A 11 -0.43 -3.74 -12.29
C LEU A 11 0.83 -4.21 -11.56
N THR A 12 1.67 -3.27 -11.11
CA THR A 12 2.76 -3.57 -10.16
C THR A 12 2.20 -3.50 -8.75
N ARG A 13 2.08 -4.66 -8.10
CA ARG A 13 1.62 -4.74 -6.70
C ARG A 13 2.80 -4.58 -5.74
N TYR A 14 2.63 -3.69 -4.77
CA TYR A 14 3.56 -3.51 -3.67
C TYR A 14 3.02 -4.22 -2.42
N ALA A 15 3.91 -4.87 -1.69
CA ALA A 15 3.60 -5.54 -0.42
C ALA A 15 4.61 -5.13 0.64
N ALA A 16 4.18 -5.10 1.90
CA ALA A 16 5.03 -4.82 3.04
C ALA A 16 4.89 -5.93 4.09
N GLY A 17 6.00 -6.26 4.75
CA GLY A 17 6.06 -7.29 5.77
C GLY A 17 7.03 -6.91 6.89
N ILE A 18 6.86 -7.53 8.05
CA ILE A 18 7.71 -7.30 9.22
C ILE A 18 8.62 -8.53 9.37
N PRO A 19 9.95 -8.37 9.29
CA PRO A 19 10.88 -9.48 9.53
C PRO A 19 10.69 -10.08 10.93
N VAL A 20 10.86 -11.39 11.06
CA VAL A 20 10.70 -12.12 12.34
C VAL A 20 11.66 -11.63 13.42
N ASN A 21 12.82 -11.11 13.02
CA ASN A 21 13.88 -10.58 13.87
C ASN A 21 13.97 -9.05 13.85
N ALA A 22 12.90 -8.34 13.44
CA ALA A 22 12.87 -6.89 13.46
C ALA A 22 13.15 -6.37 14.88
N GLU A 23 14.03 -5.38 15.00
CA GLU A 23 14.36 -4.74 16.29
C GLU A 23 13.15 -4.00 16.89
N HIS A 24 12.25 -3.53 16.03
CA HIS A 24 11.08 -2.74 16.40
C HIS A 24 9.78 -3.27 15.75
N PRO A 25 9.32 -4.49 16.09
CA PRO A 25 8.22 -5.14 15.40
C PRO A 25 6.88 -4.46 15.67
N LYS A 26 6.70 -3.87 16.86
CA LYS A 26 5.47 -3.14 17.22
C LYS A 26 5.32 -1.84 16.42
N GLN A 27 6.42 -1.09 16.27
CA GLN A 27 6.46 0.15 15.51
C GLN A 27 6.30 -0.12 14.02
N ALA A 28 6.94 -1.18 13.51
CA ALA A 28 6.73 -1.63 12.13
C ALA A 28 5.25 -1.97 11.88
N LYS A 29 4.59 -2.69 12.81
CA LYS A 29 3.16 -2.97 12.70
C LYS A 29 2.32 -1.69 12.70
N ALA A 30 2.59 -0.75 13.62
CA ALA A 30 1.88 0.51 13.68
C ALA A 30 2.02 1.33 12.38
N LEU A 31 3.18 1.30 11.74
CA LEU A 31 3.39 1.93 10.44
C LEU A 31 2.55 1.26 9.35
N LEU A 32 2.54 -0.08 9.29
CA LEU A 32 1.73 -0.80 8.30
C LEU A 32 0.23 -0.57 8.51
N ASP A 33 -0.23 -0.55 9.76
CA ASP A 33 -1.61 -0.20 10.11
C ASP A 33 -1.97 1.23 9.66
N TYR A 34 -1.04 2.19 9.83
CA TYR A 34 -1.23 3.56 9.37
C TYR A 34 -1.29 3.66 7.84
N LEU A 35 -0.39 3.00 7.12
CA LEU A 35 -0.37 2.98 5.66
C LEU A 35 -1.63 2.34 5.08
N ALA A 36 -2.19 1.33 5.75
CA ALA A 36 -3.46 0.69 5.39
C ALA A 36 -4.71 1.49 5.83
N SER A 37 -4.54 2.60 6.56
CA SER A 37 -5.65 3.41 7.06
C SER A 37 -6.14 4.43 6.02
N PRO A 38 -7.38 4.93 6.15
CA PRO A 38 -7.90 6.02 5.31
C PRO A 38 -7.02 7.28 5.34
N LYS A 39 -6.27 7.51 6.43
CA LYS A 39 -5.45 8.72 6.62
C LYS A 39 -4.28 8.81 5.65
N ALA A 40 -3.76 7.67 5.18
CA ALA A 40 -2.64 7.62 4.25
C ALA A 40 -3.08 7.63 2.77
N GLN A 41 -4.39 7.47 2.49
CA GLN A 41 -4.89 7.21 1.13
C GLN A 41 -4.69 8.39 0.18
N ALA A 42 -4.83 9.63 0.67
CA ALA A 42 -4.57 10.81 -0.15
C ALA A 42 -3.14 10.80 -0.68
N THR A 43 -2.16 10.60 0.21
CA THR A 43 -0.75 10.53 -0.17
C THR A 43 -0.45 9.37 -1.11
N VAL A 44 -1.04 8.18 -0.87
CA VAL A 44 -0.88 7.01 -1.77
C VAL A 44 -1.35 7.37 -3.19
N GLN A 45 -2.52 7.98 -3.32
CA GLN A 45 -3.08 8.39 -4.62
C GLN A 45 -2.27 9.50 -5.28
N GLU A 46 -1.76 10.47 -4.51
CA GLU A 46 -0.87 11.53 -5.02
C GLU A 46 0.43 10.97 -5.60
N THR A 47 0.91 9.84 -5.08
CA THR A 47 2.08 9.13 -5.65
C THR A 47 1.75 8.28 -6.89
N GLY A 48 0.51 8.31 -7.36
CA GLY A 48 0.04 7.52 -8.51
C GLY A 48 -0.23 6.05 -8.19
N LEU A 49 -0.35 5.70 -6.90
CA LEU A 49 -0.67 4.35 -6.45
C LEU A 49 -2.16 4.25 -6.09
N ASP A 50 -2.75 3.08 -6.35
CA ASP A 50 -4.08 2.73 -5.87
C ASP A 50 -3.96 1.68 -4.77
N SER A 51 -4.76 1.82 -3.72
CA SER A 51 -4.83 0.80 -2.66
C SER A 51 -5.50 -0.46 -3.16
N VAL A 52 -4.97 -1.60 -2.72
CA VAL A 52 -5.57 -2.90 -3.01
C VAL A 52 -6.92 -3.01 -2.30
N PRO A 53 -8.01 -3.40 -2.99
CA PRO A 53 -9.27 -3.71 -2.32
C PRO A 53 -9.09 -4.82 -1.29
N ARG A 54 -9.80 -4.70 -0.16
CA ARG A 54 -9.77 -5.68 0.93
C ARG A 54 -10.49 -6.97 0.58
#